data_AF-A0A1N6J013-F1
#
_entry.id   AF-A0A1N6J013-F1
#
_cell.length_a   1.000
_cell.length_b   1.000
_cell.length_c   1.000
_cell.angle_alpha   90.00
_cell.angle_beta   90.00
_cell.angle_gamma   90.00
#
_symmetry.space_group_name_H-M   'P 1'
#
loop_
_entity.id
_entity.type
_entity.pdbx_description
1 polymer ?
#
loop_
_entity_poly.entity_id
_entity_poly.type
_entity_poly.pdbx_seq_one_letter_code
_entity_poly.pdbx_strand_id
1 'polypeptide(L)'
;MRTYRITIGFEDPPEGGVNADAVAATLATAFPGSIYQVEQISGNTHTQNALKNRLDLPRDQKIYLSLAHFIQTSPSFDDQMFRLDAHRGVARVELIEPASKSALRSRSYAYETSDDHEIASLEAAIAADFAVGATTSDT
;
A
#
# COMPACT_ATOMS: atom_id res chain seq x y z
N MET A 1 14.78 -9.74 -20.73
CA MET A 1 13.45 -9.22 -21.10
C MET A 1 12.43 -9.93 -20.23
N ARG A 2 11.62 -9.20 -19.44
CA ARG A 2 10.62 -9.80 -18.55
C ARG A 2 9.23 -9.56 -19.14
N THR A 3 8.41 -10.59 -19.18
CA THR A 3 7.04 -10.51 -19.67
C THR A 3 6.09 -10.53 -18.50
N TYR A 4 5.20 -9.54 -18.43
CA TYR A 4 4.19 -9.40 -17.39
C TYR A 4 2.82 -9.56 -18.03
N ARG A 5 1.99 -10.44 -17.46
CA ARG A 5 0.58 -10.59 -17.83
C ARG A 5 -0.25 -9.84 -16.81
N ILE A 6 -1.04 -8.87 -17.26
CA ILE A 6 -1.85 -8.01 -16.42
C ILE A 6 -3.29 -8.18 -16.87
N THR A 7 -4.16 -8.49 -15.91
CA THR A 7 -5.58 -8.69 -16.15
C THR A 7 -6.34 -7.51 -15.58
N ILE A 8 -7.18 -6.87 -16.40
CA ILE A 8 -7.98 -5.71 -15.98
C ILE A 8 -9.45 -6.05 -16.20
N GLY A 9 -10.25 -5.94 -15.12
CA GLY A 9 -11.70 -6.08 -15.15
C GLY A 9 -12.38 -4.72 -15.17
N PHE A 10 -13.45 -4.57 -15.96
CA PHE A 10 -14.22 -3.32 -16.09
C PHE A 10 -15.70 -3.57 -15.82
N GLU A 11 -16.32 -2.73 -14.99
CA GLU A 11 -17.74 -2.78 -14.68
C GLU A 11 -18.45 -1.83 -15.66
N ASP A 12 -18.89 -2.41 -16.78
CA ASP A 12 -19.37 -1.77 -18.00
C ASP A 12 -18.39 -0.74 -18.62
N PRO A 13 -18.01 -0.87 -19.90
CA PRO A 13 -17.18 0.15 -20.52
C PRO A 13 -18.01 1.45 -20.63
N PRO A 14 -17.55 2.59 -20.07
CA PRO A 14 -18.13 3.88 -20.47
C PRO A 14 -17.97 4.02 -21.99
N GLU A 15 -18.82 4.80 -22.67
CA GLU A 15 -18.58 5.15 -24.07
C GLU A 15 -17.19 5.84 -24.16
N GLY A 16 -16.17 5.09 -24.59
CA GLY A 16 -14.75 5.45 -24.43
C GLY A 16 -13.94 4.58 -23.45
N GLY A 17 -14.36 3.33 -23.19
CA GLY A 17 -13.72 2.40 -22.26
C GLY A 17 -12.20 2.29 -22.40
N VAL A 18 -11.52 2.13 -21.26
CA VAL A 18 -10.06 2.03 -21.16
C VAL A 18 -9.55 0.90 -22.06
N ASN A 19 -8.84 1.28 -23.13
CA ASN A 19 -8.27 0.33 -24.09
C ASN A 19 -7.06 -0.38 -23.45
N ALA A 20 -7.07 -1.72 -23.45
CA ALA A 20 -5.96 -2.55 -22.99
C ALA A 20 -4.61 -2.15 -23.61
N ASP A 21 -4.62 -1.71 -24.87
CA ASP A 21 -3.45 -1.22 -25.59
C ASP A 21 -2.93 0.10 -25.01
N ALA A 22 -3.82 1.00 -24.57
CA ALA A 22 -3.44 2.26 -23.94
C ALA A 22 -2.79 2.01 -22.57
N VAL A 23 -3.28 1.02 -21.81
CA VAL A 23 -2.66 0.61 -20.55
C VAL A 23 -1.30 -0.03 -20.79
N ALA A 24 -1.21 -0.95 -21.76
CA ALA A 24 0.06 -1.58 -22.13
C ALA A 24 1.11 -0.53 -22.57
N ALA A 25 0.70 0.47 -23.36
CA ALA A 25 1.56 1.57 -23.81
C ALA A 25 2.03 2.46 -22.65
N THR A 26 1.13 2.78 -21.72
CA THR A 26 1.47 3.55 -20.51
C THR A 26 2.50 2.80 -19.66
N LEU A 27 2.29 1.50 -19.45
CA LEU A 27 3.20 0.65 -18.67
C LEU A 27 4.55 0.47 -19.36
N ALA A 28 4.58 0.28 -20.68
CA ALA A 28 5.82 0.20 -21.45
C ALA A 28 6.62 1.51 -21.40
N THR A 29 5.93 2.65 -21.30
CA THR A 29 6.56 3.97 -21.14
C THR A 29 7.14 4.14 -19.73
N ALA A 30 6.39 3.76 -18.69
CA ALA A 30 6.84 3.86 -17.30
C ALA A 30 7.97 2.87 -16.96
N PHE A 31 7.99 1.72 -17.61
CA PHE A 31 8.91 0.62 -17.33
C PHE A 31 9.52 0.05 -18.62
N PRO A 32 10.47 0.77 -19.24
CA PRO A 32 11.09 0.34 -20.49
C PRO A 32 11.87 -0.97 -20.31
N GLY A 33 11.79 -1.84 -21.32
CA GLY A 33 12.47 -3.15 -21.34
C GLY A 33 11.64 -4.35 -20.88
N SER A 34 10.37 -4.11 -20.55
CA SER A 34 9.37 -5.13 -20.19
C SER A 34 8.33 -5.31 -21.28
N ILE A 35 7.83 -6.53 -21.48
CA ILE A 35 6.70 -6.82 -22.37
C ILE A 35 5.45 -6.93 -21.51
N TYR A 36 4.42 -6.16 -21.84
CA TYR A 36 3.13 -6.19 -21.15
C TYR A 36 2.07 -6.86 -22.04
N GLN A 37 1.46 -7.92 -21.53
CA GLN A 37 0.27 -8.53 -22.11
C GLN A 37 -0.92 -8.14 -21.24
N VAL A 38 -1.73 -7.21 -21.73
CA VAL A 38 -2.93 -6.75 -21.03
C VAL A 38 -4.13 -7.53 -21.57
N GLU A 39 -4.75 -8.32 -20.69
CA GLU A 39 -5.95 -9.08 -21.02
C GLU A 39 -7.16 -8.38 -20.42
N GLN A 40 -8.08 -7.98 -21.30
CA GLN A 40 -9.36 -7.40 -20.90
C GLN A 40 -10.35 -8.53 -20.65
N ILE A 41 -10.83 -8.65 -19.42
CA ILE A 41 -11.88 -9.60 -19.08
C ILE A 41 -13.18 -8.84 -18.90
N SER A 42 -14.09 -8.99 -19.86
CA SER A 42 -15.46 -8.56 -19.71
C SER A 42 -16.23 -9.67 -19.00
N GLY A 43 -16.64 -9.42 -17.76
CA GLY A 43 -17.39 -10.39 -16.98
C GLY A 43 -18.21 -9.71 -15.91
N ASN A 44 -19.45 -10.18 -15.73
CA ASN A 44 -20.36 -9.73 -14.69
C ASN A 44 -19.65 -9.67 -13.33
N THR A 45 -20.16 -8.82 -12.42
CA THR A 45 -19.66 -8.51 -11.06
C THR A 45 -19.08 -9.71 -10.29
N HIS A 46 -19.58 -10.92 -10.55
CA HIS A 46 -19.05 -12.19 -10.02
C HIS A 46 -17.59 -12.52 -10.44
N THR A 47 -17.23 -12.27 -11.70
CA THR A 47 -15.87 -12.50 -12.26
C THR A 47 -14.87 -11.47 -11.74
N GLN A 48 -15.33 -10.23 -11.52
CA GLN A 48 -14.53 -9.19 -10.87
C GLN A 48 -14.30 -9.45 -9.39
N ASN A 49 -15.34 -9.90 -8.67
CA ASN A 49 -15.18 -10.35 -7.29
C ASN A 49 -14.20 -11.54 -7.21
N ALA A 50 -14.21 -12.47 -8.19
CA ALA A 50 -13.23 -13.54 -8.25
C ALA A 50 -11.79 -13.04 -8.56
N LEU A 51 -11.62 -11.92 -9.28
CA LEU A 51 -10.33 -11.28 -9.53
C LEU A 51 -9.84 -10.42 -8.35
N LYS A 52 -10.73 -9.69 -7.67
CA LYS A 52 -10.45 -9.01 -6.39
C LYS A 52 -10.06 -10.03 -5.32
N ASN A 53 -10.79 -11.15 -5.22
CA ASN A 53 -10.49 -12.25 -4.32
C ASN A 53 -9.24 -13.04 -4.72
N ARG A 54 -8.67 -12.83 -5.91
CA ARG A 54 -7.43 -13.49 -6.35
C ARG A 54 -6.17 -12.83 -5.78
N LEU A 55 -6.26 -11.57 -5.34
CA LEU A 55 -5.22 -10.84 -4.63
C LEU A 55 -5.61 -10.65 -3.15
N ASP A 56 -6.27 -11.64 -2.57
CA ASP A 56 -6.55 -11.65 -1.14
C ASP A 56 -5.25 -11.93 -0.40
N LEU A 57 -4.54 -10.85 -0.07
CA LEU A 57 -3.31 -10.93 0.69
C LEU A 57 -3.64 -11.42 2.10
N PRO A 58 -2.78 -12.24 2.72
CA PRO A 58 -2.90 -12.53 4.14
C PRO A 58 -3.08 -11.23 4.93
N ARG A 59 -4.01 -11.22 5.88
CA ARG A 59 -4.39 -10.05 6.69
C ARG A 59 -3.18 -9.22 7.11
N ASP A 60 -2.19 -9.87 7.73
CA ASP A 60 -1.00 -9.21 8.25
C ASP A 60 -0.14 -8.56 7.14
N GLN A 61 -0.13 -9.15 5.93
CA GLN A 61 0.55 -8.58 4.77
C GLN A 61 -0.19 -7.37 4.20
N LYS A 62 -1.53 -7.38 4.20
CA LYS A 62 -2.32 -6.20 3.81
C LYS A 62 -2.05 -5.05 4.79
N ILE A 63 -2.12 -5.30 6.09
CA ILE A 63 -1.79 -4.31 7.13
C ILE A 63 -0.37 -3.77 6.92
N TYR A 64 0.61 -4.65 6.76
CA TYR A 64 2.01 -4.24 6.55
C TYR A 64 2.15 -3.30 5.36
N LEU A 65 1.61 -3.67 4.19
CA LEU A 65 1.77 -2.89 2.97
C LEU A 65 1.05 -1.54 3.04
N SER A 66 -0.17 -1.52 3.59
CA SER A 66 -0.92 -0.28 3.79
C SER A 66 -0.17 0.68 4.72
N LEU A 67 0.27 0.20 5.90
CA LEU A 67 1.00 1.04 6.85
C LEU A 67 2.37 1.48 6.31
N ALA A 68 3.07 0.63 5.56
CA ALA A 68 4.32 1.00 4.91
C ALA A 68 4.10 2.14 3.89
N HIS A 69 3.03 2.04 3.09
CA HIS A 69 2.67 3.07 2.12
C HIS A 69 2.30 4.38 2.81
N PHE A 70 1.51 4.33 3.89
CA PHE A 70 1.18 5.49 4.71
C PHE A 70 2.42 6.18 5.27
N ILE A 71 3.36 5.43 5.86
CA ILE A 71 4.61 5.99 6.41
C ILE A 71 5.44 6.64 5.30
N GLN A 72 5.53 6.00 4.13
CA GLN A 72 6.34 6.49 3.01
C GLN A 72 5.78 7.76 2.35
N THR A 73 4.46 7.94 2.36
CA THR A 73 3.79 9.02 1.61
C THR A 73 3.32 10.18 2.48
N SER A 74 3.40 10.04 3.80
CA SER A 74 2.97 11.06 4.75
C SER A 74 4.07 12.10 4.97
N PRO A 75 3.81 13.38 4.66
CA PRO A 75 4.79 14.47 4.83
C PRO A 75 5.26 14.65 6.27
N SER A 76 4.43 14.25 7.25
CA SER A 76 4.78 14.32 8.68
C SER A 76 5.93 13.38 9.08
N PHE A 77 6.37 12.51 8.17
CA PHE A 77 7.40 11.50 8.41
C PHE A 77 8.61 11.62 7.47
N ASP A 78 8.67 12.61 6.58
CA ASP A 78 9.66 12.69 5.49
C ASP A 78 11.13 12.59 5.95
N ASP A 79 11.45 13.09 7.15
CA ASP A 79 12.82 13.07 7.71
C ASP A 79 13.08 11.95 8.73
N GLN A 80 12.10 11.09 8.97
CA GLN A 80 12.13 10.10 10.04
C GLN A 80 12.29 8.69 9.46
N MET A 81 13.22 7.92 10.03
CA MET A 81 13.42 6.54 9.61
C MET A 81 12.60 5.61 10.50
N PHE A 82 11.77 4.77 9.89
CA PHE A 82 10.91 3.84 10.61
C PHE A 82 11.24 2.38 10.32
N ARG A 83 11.01 1.52 11.31
CA ARG A 83 10.91 0.07 11.15
C ARG A 83 9.45 -0.33 11.40
N LEU A 84 8.88 -1.06 10.47
CA LEU A 84 7.55 -1.62 10.55
C LEU A 84 7.64 -3.14 10.58
N ASP A 85 6.83 -3.77 11.42
CA ASP A 85 6.57 -5.20 11.44
C ASP A 85 5.07 -5.43 11.66
N ALA A 86 4.48 -6.41 10.98
CA ALA A 86 3.08 -6.77 11.21
C ALA A 86 2.96 -8.30 11.23
N HIS A 87 2.54 -8.83 12.37
CA HIS A 87 2.47 -10.27 12.58
C HIS A 87 1.43 -10.62 13.64
N ARG A 88 0.63 -11.66 13.35
CA ARG A 88 -0.34 -12.28 14.27
C ARG A 88 -1.32 -11.28 14.89
N GLY A 89 -1.83 -10.33 14.10
CA GLY A 89 -2.79 -9.34 14.62
C GLY A 89 -2.16 -8.18 15.39
N VAL A 90 -0.84 -7.99 15.29
CA VAL A 90 -0.15 -6.85 15.91
C VAL A 90 0.76 -6.19 14.88
N ALA A 91 0.64 -4.88 14.74
CA ALA A 91 1.54 -4.03 13.96
C ALA A 91 2.45 -3.30 14.92
N ARG A 92 3.76 -3.46 14.78
CA ARG A 92 4.78 -2.75 15.55
C ARG A 92 5.45 -1.72 14.66
N VAL A 93 5.41 -0.47 15.10
CA VAL A 93 6.07 0.66 14.45
C VAL A 93 7.14 1.19 15.37
N GLU A 94 8.33 1.39 14.83
CA GLU A 94 9.45 1.96 15.55
C GLU A 94 10.04 3.13 14.78
N LEU A 95 10.27 4.24 15.48
CA LEU A 95 11.14 5.30 15.01
C LEU A 95 12.58 4.89 15.33
N ILE A 96 13.44 4.84 14.32
CA ILE A 96 14.83 4.42 14.44
C ILE A 96 15.78 5.58 14.17
N GLU A 97 16.87 5.65 14.93
CA GLU A 97 17.95 6.59 14.69
C GLU A 97 18.76 6.12 13.47
N PRO A 98 18.93 6.92 12.41
CA PRO A 98 19.58 6.47 11.17
C PRO A 98 21.02 5.97 11.35
N ALA A 99 21.78 6.59 12.25
CA ALA A 99 23.20 6.29 12.45
C ALA A 99 23.42 4.96 13.19
N SER A 100 22.66 4.72 14.26
CA SER A 100 22.85 3.56 15.14
C SER A 100 21.87 2.41 14.84
N LYS A 101 20.80 2.68 14.09
CA LYS A 101 19.62 1.82 13.91
C LYS A 101 18.94 1.42 15.23
N SER A 102 19.21 2.16 16.30
CA SER A 102 18.54 1.95 17.58
C SER A 102 17.12 2.48 17.53
N ALA A 103 16.21 1.82 18.25
CA ALA A 103 14.83 2.29 18.35
C ALA A 103 14.75 3.48 19.33
N LEU A 104 14.42 4.66 18.81
CA LEU A 104 14.15 5.87 19.60
C LEU A 104 12.78 5.78 20.27
N ARG A 105 11.81 5.20 19.57
CA ARG A 105 10.44 4.98 20.07
C ARG A 105 9.87 3.74 19.42
N SER A 106 9.13 2.94 20.20
CA SER A 106 8.44 1.74 19.71
C SER A 106 6.99 1.75 20.21
N ARG A 107 6.05 1.50 19.30
CA ARG A 107 4.62 1.35 19.58
C ARG A 107 4.07 0.11 18.88
N SER A 108 3.08 -0.51 19.51
CA SER A 108 2.39 -1.69 18.99
C SER A 108 0.90 -1.43 18.95
N TYR A 109 0.27 -1.84 17.86
CA TYR A 109 -1.15 -1.64 17.58
C TYR A 109 -1.78 -2.99 17.28
N ALA A 110 -2.76 -3.38 18.08
CA ALA A 110 -3.53 -4.59 17.84
C ALA A 110 -4.53 -4.36 16.70
N TYR A 111 -4.75 -5.38 15.88
CA TYR A 111 -5.77 -5.40 14.85
C TYR A 111 -6.38 -6.80 14.73
N GLU A 112 -7.67 -6.85 14.45
CA GLU A 112 -8.48 -8.07 14.36
C GLU A 112 -8.75 -8.46 12.90
N THR A 113 -8.86 -7.47 12.02
CA THR A 113 -9.14 -7.61 10.59
C THR A 113 -8.10 -6.85 9.75
N SER A 114 -8.34 -6.73 8.45
CA SER A 114 -7.58 -5.85 7.55
C SER A 114 -8.53 -5.11 6.62
N ASP A 115 -9.72 -4.78 7.12
CA ASP A 115 -10.62 -3.91 6.38
C ASP A 115 -10.09 -2.46 6.37
N ASP A 116 -10.64 -1.65 5.48
CA ASP A 116 -10.11 -0.32 5.23
C ASP A 116 -10.37 0.64 6.41
N HIS A 117 -11.40 0.37 7.23
CA HIS A 117 -11.72 1.17 8.41
C HIS A 117 -10.71 0.92 9.54
N GLU A 118 -10.35 -0.33 9.79
CA GLU A 118 -9.33 -0.70 10.75
C GLU A 118 -7.95 -0.20 10.33
N ILE A 119 -7.60 -0.34 9.04
CA ILE A 119 -6.35 0.24 8.50
C ILE A 119 -6.31 1.75 8.76
N ALA A 120 -7.37 2.50 8.41
CA ALA A 120 -7.43 3.93 8.65
C ALA A 120 -7.33 4.30 10.15
N SER A 121 -7.93 3.47 11.02
CA SER A 121 -7.84 3.64 12.47
C SER A 121 -6.40 3.46 12.98
N LEU A 122 -5.67 2.47 12.46
CA LEU A 122 -4.26 2.26 12.77
C LEU A 122 -3.39 3.42 12.28
N GLU A 123 -3.60 3.89 11.05
CA GLU A 123 -2.88 5.03 10.47
C GLU A 123 -3.06 6.29 11.33
N ALA A 124 -4.29 6.58 11.75
CA ALA A 124 -4.59 7.70 12.64
C ALA A 124 -3.91 7.57 14.01
N ALA A 125 -3.89 6.36 14.59
CA ALA A 125 -3.22 6.10 15.86
C ALA A 125 -1.69 6.27 15.74
N ILE A 126 -1.09 5.78 14.66
CA ILE A 126 0.34 5.94 14.37
C ILE A 126 0.68 7.42 14.18
N ALA A 127 -0.13 8.15 13.41
CA ALA A 127 0.03 9.59 13.24
C ALA A 127 0.01 10.30 14.59
N ALA A 128 -1.00 10.04 15.43
CA ALA A 128 -1.11 10.66 16.75
C ALA A 128 0.06 10.30 17.67
N ASP A 129 0.55 9.06 17.61
CA ASP A 129 1.70 8.66 18.42
C ASP A 129 2.97 9.37 17.98
N PHE A 130 3.31 9.33 16.69
CA PHE A 130 4.62 9.75 16.20
C PHE A 130 4.68 11.22 15.73
N ALA A 131 3.54 11.89 15.49
CA ALA A 131 3.50 13.31 15.16
C ALA A 131 3.56 14.24 16.39
N VAL A 132 3.52 13.70 17.61
CA VAL A 132 3.79 14.45 18.85
C VAL A 132 5.31 14.66 18.97
N GLY A 133 5.82 15.63 18.22
CA GLY A 133 7.25 15.98 18.17
C GLY A 133 7.64 17.06 17.15
N ALA A 134 6.75 17.46 16.22
CA ALA A 134 7.05 18.48 15.21
C ALA A 134 7.00 19.95 15.72
N THR A 135 6.96 20.17 17.04
CA THR A 135 7.05 21.52 17.62
C THR A 135 7.99 21.55 18.81
N THR A 136 9.26 21.87 18.53
CA THR A 136 10.07 22.84 19.30
C THR A 136 11.34 23.15 18.52
N SER A 137 11.19 23.82 17.37
CA SER A 137 12.23 24.76 16.94
C SER A 137 11.88 26.10 17.55
N ASP A 138 12.38 26.33 18.76
CA ASP A 138 12.60 27.66 19.32
C ASP A 138 14.03 28.05 18.95
N THR A 139 14.21 28.82 17.88
CA THR A 139 15.34 29.75 17.70
C THR A 139 15.02 30.78 16.61
#